data_AF-A0A653BTR2-F1
#
_entry.id   AF-A0A653BTR2-F1
#
_cell.length_a   1.000
_cell.length_b   1.000
_cell.length_c   1.000
_cell.angle_alpha   90.00
_cell.angle_beta   90.00
_cell.angle_gamma   90.00
#
_symmetry.space_group_name_H-M   'P 1'
#
loop_
_entity.id
_entity.type
_entity.pdbx_description
1 polymer ?
#
loop_
_entity_poly.entity_id
_entity_poly.type
_entity_poly.pdbx_seq_one_letter_code
_entity_poly.pdbx_strand_id
1 'polypeptide(L)'
;MGVPAFFRWLSRKYPSVIVPCVEQKPVDINGVRLPVNSAEPNPNGVEFDNLYLDMNGIIHPCTHPEDRPAPKNEDEMMVAIFDCIDSEAQETAVHGYRWCRA
;
A
#
# COMPACT_ATOMS: atom_id res chain seq x y z
N MET A 1 0.68 16.23 18.68
CA MET A 1 -0.56 15.91 17.93
C MET A 1 -0.27 14.67 17.11
N GLY A 2 -0.84 13.52 17.47
CA GLY A 2 -0.57 12.27 16.74
C GLY A 2 -1.18 12.28 15.34
N VAL A 3 -0.64 11.45 14.45
CA VAL A 3 -1.13 11.23 13.08
C VAL A 3 -2.66 11.05 13.02
N PRO A 4 -3.32 10.29 13.92
CA PRO A 4 -4.78 10.12 13.88
C PRO A 4 -5.58 11.39 14.16
N ALA A 5 -5.08 12.26 15.05
CA ALA A 5 -5.76 13.50 15.39
C ALA A 5 -5.68 14.53 14.24
N PHE A 6 -4.54 14.57 13.54
CA PHE A 6 -4.36 15.39 12.36
C PHE A 6 -5.24 14.91 11.19
N PHE A 7 -5.26 13.60 10.93
CA PHE A 7 -6.09 13.00 9.88
C PHE A 7 -7.60 13.25 10.13
N ARG A 8 -8.04 13.11 11.39
CA ARG A 8 -9.43 13.44 11.78
C ARG A 8 -9.78 14.92 11.58
N TRP A 9 -8.82 15.82 11.80
CA TRP A 9 -9.04 17.25 11.55
C TRP A 9 -9.10 17.54 10.04
N LEU A 10 -8.20 16.95 9.26
CA LEU A 10 -8.13 17.13 7.81
C LEU A 10 -9.40 16.59 7.12
N SER A 11 -9.82 15.37 7.45
CA SER A 11 -11.05 14.75 6.93
C SER A 11 -12.30 15.59 7.16
N ARG A 12 -12.42 16.21 8.33
CA ARG A 12 -13.56 17.07 8.66
C ARG A 12 -13.51 18.42 7.96
N LYS A 13 -12.31 18.99 7.77
CA LYS A 13 -12.14 20.33 7.21
C LYS A 13 -12.13 20.32 5.68
N TYR A 14 -11.58 19.27 5.06
CA TYR A 14 -11.44 19.12 3.61
C TYR A 14 -11.79 17.69 3.19
N PRO A 15 -13.09 17.34 3.12
CA PRO A 15 -13.52 15.97 2.80
C PRO A 15 -13.12 15.52 1.40
N SER A 16 -12.90 16.45 0.46
CA SER A 16 -12.47 16.15 -0.90
C SER A 16 -11.00 15.70 -1.03
N VAL A 17 -10.21 15.83 0.03
CA VAL A 17 -8.80 15.42 0.03
C VAL A 17 -8.64 13.92 0.22
N ILE A 18 -9.66 13.25 0.78
CA ILE A 18 -9.63 11.81 1.03
C ILE A 18 -10.43 11.12 -0.06
N VAL A 19 -9.73 10.39 -0.93
CA VAL A 19 -10.34 9.58 -1.98
C VAL A 19 -10.07 8.12 -1.66
N PRO A 20 -11.09 7.24 -1.70
CA PRO A 20 -10.87 5.82 -1.50
C PRO A 20 -10.04 5.25 -2.65
N CYS A 21 -9.00 4.50 -2.30
CA CYS A 21 -8.16 3.76 -3.23
C CYS A 21 -8.87 2.47 -3.67
N VAL A 22 -9.15 2.31 -4.97
CA VAL A 22 -9.92 1.18 -5.52
C VAL A 22 -9.02 0.03 -5.97
N GLU A 23 -8.57 -0.83 -5.05
CA GLU A 23 -7.64 -1.94 -5.33
C GLU A 23 -8.18 -3.01 -6.32
N GLN A 24 -7.49 -3.25 -7.45
CA GLN A 24 -7.65 -4.42 -8.32
C GLN A 24 -6.98 -5.62 -7.67
N LYS A 25 -7.75 -6.68 -7.43
CA LYS A 25 -7.22 -7.93 -6.85
C LYS A 25 -6.78 -8.88 -7.96
N PRO A 26 -5.68 -9.62 -7.78
CA PRO A 26 -5.26 -10.64 -8.73
C PRO A 26 -6.38 -11.67 -8.92
N VAL A 27 -6.63 -12.03 -10.18
CA VAL A 27 -7.70 -12.98 -10.55
C VAL A 27 -7.12 -14.39 -10.55
N ASP A 28 -7.66 -15.25 -9.69
CA ASP A 28 -7.35 -16.68 -9.70
C ASP A 28 -8.16 -17.38 -10.80
N ILE A 29 -7.51 -17.74 -11.91
CA ILE A 29 -8.13 -18.55 -12.97
C ILE A 29 -7.46 -19.93 -12.97
N ASN A 30 -8.24 -20.97 -12.66
CA ASN A 30 -7.77 -22.37 -12.69
C ASN A 30 -6.53 -22.66 -11.82
N GLY A 31 -6.39 -21.98 -10.67
CA GLY A 31 -5.26 -22.15 -9.75
C GLY A 31 -3.98 -21.39 -10.16
N VAL A 32 -4.06 -20.57 -11.21
CA VAL A 32 -3.00 -19.64 -11.61
C VAL A 32 -3.44 -18.23 -11.18
N ARG A 33 -2.68 -17.62 -10.25
CA ARG A 33 -2.84 -16.21 -9.88
C ARG A 33 -2.30 -15.35 -11.01
N LEU A 34 -3.19 -14.73 -11.76
CA LEU A 34 -2.79 -13.72 -12.74
C LEU A 34 -2.43 -12.42 -11.99
N PRO A 35 -1.19 -11.92 -12.13
CA PRO A 35 -0.79 -10.66 -11.52
C PRO A 35 -1.60 -9.51 -12.15
N VAL A 36 -1.80 -8.45 -11.37
CA VAL A 36 -2.47 -7.24 -11.86
C VAL A 36 -1.61 -6.62 -12.96
N ASN A 37 -2.22 -6.35 -14.11
CA ASN A 37 -1.52 -5.75 -15.23
C ASN A 37 -1.36 -4.24 -14.99
N SER A 38 -0.19 -3.84 -14.53
CA SER A 38 0.16 -2.43 -14.28
C SER A 38 0.31 -1.58 -15.54
N ALA A 39 0.23 -2.19 -16.75
CA ALA A 39 0.19 -1.45 -18.01
C ALA A 39 -1.23 -1.00 -18.40
N GLU A 40 -2.26 -1.46 -17.70
CA GLU A 40 -3.63 -1.01 -17.91
C GLU A 40 -3.89 0.34 -17.22
N PRO A 41 -4.81 1.16 -17.74
CA PRO A 41 -5.12 2.45 -17.14
C PRO A 41 -5.55 2.34 -15.68
N ASN A 42 -5.07 3.26 -14.86
CA ASN A 42 -5.36 3.29 -13.43
C ASN A 42 -6.89 3.42 -13.19
N PRO A 43 -7.56 2.47 -12.50
CA PRO A 43 -8.99 2.50 -12.19
C PRO A 43 -9.45 3.72 -11.37
N ASN A 44 -8.54 4.43 -10.71
CA ASN A 44 -8.84 5.66 -9.98
C ASN A 44 -8.84 6.91 -10.90
N GLY A 45 -8.52 6.74 -12.18
CA GLY A 45 -8.52 7.79 -13.19
C GLY A 45 -7.39 8.82 -13.03
N VAL A 46 -6.41 8.55 -12.18
CA VAL A 46 -5.24 9.40 -11.93
C VAL A 46 -3.98 8.55 -12.13
N GLU A 47 -3.12 8.97 -13.05
CA GLU A 47 -1.82 8.35 -13.30
C GLU A 47 -0.73 9.07 -12.48
N PHE A 48 0.30 8.32 -12.10
CA PHE A 48 1.44 8.83 -11.33
C PHE A 48 2.73 8.55 -12.07
N ASP A 49 3.55 9.59 -12.28
CA ASP A 49 4.87 9.44 -12.90
C ASP A 49 5.96 9.02 -11.91
N ASN A 50 5.84 9.48 -10.66
CA ASN A 50 6.87 9.31 -9.63
C ASN A 50 6.27 8.74 -8.35
N LEU A 51 6.80 7.60 -7.90
CA LEU A 51 6.49 6.97 -6.62
C LEU A 51 7.67 7.17 -5.66
N TYR A 52 7.38 7.74 -4.48
CA TYR A 52 8.34 7.87 -3.40
C TYR A 52 7.98 6.90 -2.27
N LEU A 53 8.89 6.00 -1.94
CA LEU A 53 8.71 5.02 -0.88
C LEU A 53 9.50 5.44 0.35
N ASP A 54 8.81 5.55 1.49
CA ASP A 54 9.47 5.68 2.79
C ASP A 54 9.87 4.28 3.29
N MET A 55 11.13 3.94 3.12
CA MET A 55 11.67 2.65 3.56
C MET A 55 11.54 2.45 5.07
N ASN A 56 11.58 3.51 5.89
CA ASN A 56 11.38 3.37 7.33
C ASN A 56 9.93 2.99 7.64
N GLY A 57 8.98 3.55 6.87
CA GLY A 57 7.56 3.21 6.92
C GLY A 57 7.25 1.76 6.52
N ILE A 58 8.09 1.13 5.68
CA ILE A 58 7.95 -0.27 5.25
C ILE A 58 8.67 -1.22 6.22
N ILE A 59 9.90 -0.90 6.62
CA ILE A 59 10.73 -1.76 7.48
C ILE A 59 10.13 -1.86 8.89
N HIS A 60 9.58 -0.77 9.44
CA HIS A 60 9.07 -0.77 10.80
C HIS A 60 7.90 -1.75 11.01
N PRO A 61 6.84 -1.76 10.16
CA PRO A 61 5.80 -2.78 10.21
C PRO A 61 6.27 -4.19 9.87
N CYS A 62 7.27 -4.35 8.98
CA CYS A 62 7.79 -5.67 8.62
C CYS A 62 8.64 -6.31 9.73
N THR A 63 9.28 -5.50 10.57
CA THR A 63 10.11 -5.97 11.70
C THR A 63 9.31 -6.13 12.99
N HIS A 64 8.26 -5.32 13.18
CA HIS A 64 7.38 -5.38 14.35
C HIS A 64 5.90 -5.44 13.94
N PRO A 65 5.46 -6.52 13.28
CA PRO A 65 4.05 -6.67 12.91
C PRO A 65 3.16 -6.83 14.14
N GLU A 66 2.03 -6.11 14.21
CA GLU A 66 1.08 -6.23 15.34
C GLU A 66 0.35 -7.59 15.36
N ASP A 67 0.12 -8.19 14.18
CA ASP A 67 -0.68 -9.42 14.02
C ASP A 67 0.16 -10.70 13.80
N ARG A 68 1.48 -10.59 13.67
CA ARG A 68 2.36 -11.71 13.28
C ARG A 68 3.57 -11.78 14.20
N PRO A 69 4.22 -12.96 14.37
CA PRO A 69 5.51 -13.00 15.04
C PRO A 69 6.55 -12.21 14.23
N ALA A 70 7.43 -11.49 14.93
CA ALA A 70 8.56 -10.81 14.31
C ALA A 70 9.39 -11.80 13.49
N PRO A 71 9.89 -11.41 12.30
CA PRO A 71 10.73 -12.26 11.48
C PRO A 71 11.95 -12.71 12.28
N LYS A 72 12.27 -14.01 12.21
CA LYS A 72 13.38 -14.57 13.00
C LYS A 72 14.73 -14.37 12.34
N ASN A 73 14.73 -14.26 11.01
CA ASN A 73 15.91 -14.17 10.18
C ASN A 73 15.81 -12.98 9.21
N GLU A 74 16.96 -12.51 8.73
CA GLU A 74 17.04 -11.43 7.73
C GLU A 74 16.35 -11.80 6.42
N ASP A 75 16.43 -13.07 5.99
CA ASP A 75 15.79 -13.53 4.75
C ASP A 75 14.26 -13.40 4.79
N GLU A 76 13.62 -13.74 5.92
CA GLU A 76 12.17 -13.59 6.09
C GLU A 76 11.75 -12.12 6.11
N MET A 77 12.59 -11.27 6.70
CA MET A 77 12.39 -9.82 6.71
C MET A 77 12.47 -9.24 5.30
N MET A 78 13.45 -9.67 4.51
CA MET A 78 13.61 -9.23 3.12
C MET A 78 12.43 -9.65 2.26
N VAL A 79 11.94 -10.89 2.40
CA VAL A 79 10.73 -11.35 1.69
C VAL A 79 9.52 -10.50 2.07
N ALA A 80 9.31 -10.23 3.36
CA ALA A 80 8.21 -9.37 3.81
C ALA A 80 8.31 -7.93 3.25
N ILE A 81 9.53 -7.38 3.19
CA ILE A 81 9.78 -6.06 2.59
C ILE A 81 9.50 -6.09 1.09
N PHE A 82 9.94 -7.12 0.37
CA PHE A 82 9.68 -7.25 -1.07
C PHE A 82 8.18 -7.38 -1.36
N ASP A 83 7.46 -8.19 -0.59
CA ASP A 83 6.00 -8.34 -0.72
C ASP A 83 5.28 -7.01 -0.44
N CYS A 84 5.75 -6.25 0.56
CA CYS A 84 5.19 -4.93 0.87
C CYS A 84 5.47 -3.93 -0.25
N ILE A 85 6.69 -3.88 -0.79
CA ILE A 85 7.05 -2.99 -1.89
C ILE A 85 6.26 -3.35 -3.15
N ASP A 86 6.12 -4.63 -3.49
CA ASP A 86 5.35 -5.07 -4.66
C ASP A 86 3.87 -4.68 -4.50
N SER A 87 3.31 -4.86 -3.30
CA SER A 87 1.95 -4.41 -2.99
C SER A 87 1.80 -2.89 -3.14
N GLU A 88 2.71 -2.08 -2.59
CA GLU A 88 2.67 -0.61 -2.66
C GLU A 88 2.94 -0.07 -4.09
N ALA A 89 3.75 -0.77 -4.87
CA ALA A 89 4.04 -0.44 -6.27
C ALA A 89 2.86 -0.78 -7.18
N GLN A 90 2.24 -1.95 -7.01
CA GLN A 90 0.99 -2.31 -7.67
C GLN A 90 -0.15 -1.37 -7.22
N GLU A 91 -0.16 -0.99 -5.95
CA GLU A 91 -1.04 0.04 -5.44
C GLU A 91 -0.78 1.35 -6.16
N THR A 92 0.41 1.94 -6.21
CA THR A 92 0.59 3.26 -6.84
C THR A 92 0.39 3.26 -8.37
N ALA A 93 0.87 2.22 -9.06
CA ALA A 93 0.72 2.12 -10.51
C ALA A 93 -0.74 2.03 -10.92
N VAL A 94 -1.58 1.41 -10.09
CA VAL A 94 -2.98 1.12 -10.41
C VAL A 94 -3.93 1.92 -9.50
N HIS A 95 -3.43 2.62 -8.49
CA HIS A 95 -4.24 3.21 -7.42
C HIS A 95 -3.61 4.41 -6.73
N GLY A 96 -4.31 5.55 -6.79
CA GLY A 96 -3.87 6.75 -6.09
C GLY A 96 -3.72 6.57 -4.59
N TYR A 97 -2.82 7.39 -4.04
CA TYR A 97 -2.38 7.46 -2.63
C TYR A 97 -3.24 6.71 -1.62
N ARG A 98 -2.68 5.64 -1.03
CA ARG A 98 -3.20 5.05 0.19
C ARG A 98 -2.64 5.81 1.39
N TRP A 99 -3.44 6.69 1.98
CA TRP A 99 -3.15 7.14 3.34
C TRP A 99 -3.56 6.01 4.29
N CYS A 100 -2.55 5.43 4.95
CA CYS A 100 -2.61 4.30 5.88
C CYS A 100 -4.00 3.99 6.45
N ARG A 101 -4.42 2.71 6.35
CA ARG A 101 -5.33 2.15 7.35
C ARG A 101 -4.75 2.44 8.73
N ALA A 102 -5.46 3.27 9.50
CA ALA A 102 -5.35 3.30 10.94
C ALA A 102 -6.28 2.24 11.55
#